data_AF-A0A4P6ZJ78-F1
#
_entry.id   AF-A0A4P6ZJ78-F1
#
_cell.length_a   1.000
_cell.length_b   1.000
_cell.length_c   1.000
_cell.angle_alpha   90.00
_cell.angle_beta   90.00
_cell.angle_gamma   90.00
#
_symmetry.space_group_name_H-M   'P 1'
#
loop_
_entity.id
_entity.type
_entity.pdbx_description
1 polymer ?
#
loop_
_entity_poly.entity_id
_entity_poly.type
_entity_poly.pdbx_seq_one_letter_code
_entity_poly.pdbx_strand_id
1 'polypeptide(L)'
;MFSKEEAQQLRKEFWIAFGKSFPRKWILYNTKIKDFAFKFNADPKKAEVSLDIEINDELFRNAYFEKMWSLESILEEELGSVQKDEFYTLENGKVISRFWITKENVSIYNKNTWQEIFEFFVEKMDGFERVFYEYEDFIKDI
;
A
#
# COMPACT_ATOMS: atom_id res chain seq x y z
N MET A 1 -19.08 3.18 -20.92
CA MET A 1 -19.17 2.39 -19.68
C MET A 1 -18.87 0.95 -20.04
N PHE A 2 -18.07 0.26 -19.23
CA PHE A 2 -17.82 -1.18 -19.38
C PHE A 2 -18.99 -1.98 -18.81
N SER A 3 -19.24 -3.17 -19.37
CA SER A 3 -20.07 -4.17 -18.72
C SER A 3 -19.40 -4.66 -17.42
N LYS A 4 -20.15 -5.33 -16.54
CA LYS A 4 -19.58 -5.93 -15.32
C LYS A 4 -18.50 -6.96 -15.64
N GLU A 5 -18.68 -7.72 -16.72
CA GLU A 5 -17.76 -8.77 -17.17
C GLU A 5 -16.48 -8.16 -17.74
N GLU A 6 -16.60 -7.13 -18.58
CA GLU A 6 -15.46 -6.39 -19.15
C GLU A 6 -14.62 -5.74 -18.05
N ALA A 7 -15.26 -5.13 -17.05
CA ALA A 7 -14.58 -4.53 -15.92
C ALA A 7 -13.81 -5.57 -15.09
N GLN A 8 -14.41 -6.73 -14.80
CA GLN A 8 -13.72 -7.82 -14.10
C GLN A 8 -12.53 -8.36 -14.90
N GLN A 9 -12.71 -8.53 -16.21
CA GLN A 9 -11.65 -8.99 -17.10
C GLN A 9 -10.47 -8.01 -17.14
N LEU A 10 -10.72 -6.70 -17.25
CA LEU A 10 -9.66 -5.69 -17.22
C LEU A 10 -8.90 -5.67 -15.90
N ARG A 11 -9.57 -5.79 -14.75
CA ARG A 11 -8.89 -5.89 -13.44
C ARG A 11 -7.98 -7.11 -13.38
N LYS A 12 -8.47 -8.26 -13.85
CA LYS A 12 -7.69 -9.50 -13.88
C LYS A 12 -6.47 -9.34 -14.78
N GLU A 13 -6.64 -8.79 -15.98
CA GLU A 13 -5.54 -8.54 -16.93
C GLU A 13 -4.51 -7.57 -16.34
N PHE A 14 -4.94 -6.51 -15.67
CA PHE A 14 -4.06 -5.55 -15.02
C PHE A 14 -3.12 -6.22 -14.01
N TRP A 15 -3.66 -6.99 -13.06
CA TRP A 15 -2.84 -7.64 -12.04
C TRP A 15 -1.95 -8.74 -12.62
N ILE A 16 -2.42 -9.48 -13.65
CA ILE A 16 -1.58 -10.44 -14.38
C ILE A 16 -0.43 -9.72 -15.10
N ALA A 17 -0.70 -8.58 -15.75
CA ALA A 17 0.31 -7.79 -16.43
C ALA A 17 1.34 -7.25 -15.45
N PHE A 18 0.91 -6.68 -14.32
CA PHE A 18 1.80 -6.20 -13.26
C PHE A 18 2.76 -7.29 -12.78
N GLY A 19 2.21 -8.45 -12.40
CA GLY A 19 3.01 -9.57 -11.88
C GLY A 19 3.95 -10.19 -12.91
N LYS A 20 3.61 -10.13 -14.20
CA LYS A 20 4.50 -10.61 -15.29
C LYS A 20 5.60 -9.62 -15.63
N SER A 21 5.29 -8.32 -15.64
CA SER A 21 6.26 -7.26 -15.96
C SER A 21 7.29 -7.09 -14.84
N PHE A 22 6.86 -7.27 -13.58
CA PHE A 22 7.70 -7.12 -12.40
C PHE A 22 7.63 -8.37 -11.53
N PRO A 23 8.24 -9.50 -11.97
CA PRO A 23 8.22 -10.76 -11.23
C PRO A 23 9.14 -10.69 -10.01
N ARG A 24 8.67 -10.03 -8.95
CA ARG A 24 9.36 -9.83 -7.68
C ARG A 24 8.50 -10.37 -6.53
N LYS A 25 9.17 -10.91 -5.51
CA LYS A 25 8.53 -11.27 -4.24
C LYS A 25 8.46 -10.03 -3.35
N TRP A 26 7.30 -9.40 -3.32
CA TRP A 26 7.00 -8.28 -2.44
C TRP A 26 6.77 -8.75 -0.99
N ILE A 27 7.06 -7.90 -0.02
CA ILE A 27 6.88 -8.19 1.40
C ILE A 27 5.39 -8.41 1.74
N LEU A 28 4.50 -7.54 1.26
CA LEU A 28 3.06 -7.54 1.51
C LEU A 28 2.71 -7.86 2.97
N TYR A 29 2.16 -9.06 3.23
CA TYR A 29 1.77 -9.54 4.56
C TYR A 29 2.90 -10.27 5.31
N ASN A 30 4.05 -10.53 4.68
CA ASN A 30 5.16 -11.28 5.25
C ASN A 30 6.08 -10.39 6.12
N THR A 31 5.49 -9.49 6.90
CA THR A 31 6.16 -8.59 7.84
C THR A 31 6.52 -9.28 9.16
N LYS A 32 5.92 -10.45 9.42
CA LYS A 32 5.95 -11.18 10.72
C LYS A 32 5.26 -10.44 11.86
N ILE A 33 4.59 -9.33 11.58
CA ILE A 33 3.72 -8.62 12.51
C ILE A 33 2.28 -8.94 12.08
N LYS A 34 1.46 -9.41 13.02
CA LYS A 34 0.07 -9.78 12.74
C LYS A 34 -0.72 -8.54 12.34
N ASP A 35 -1.56 -8.66 11.30
CA ASP A 35 -2.45 -7.60 10.81
C ASP A 35 -1.72 -6.29 10.47
N PHE A 36 -0.45 -6.38 10.07
CA PHE A 36 0.41 -5.28 9.63
C PHE A 36 0.90 -5.62 8.22
N ALA A 37 0.35 -4.95 7.21
CA ALA A 37 0.52 -5.38 5.82
C ALA A 37 0.71 -4.21 4.86
N PHE A 38 1.65 -4.38 3.94
CA PHE A 38 1.80 -3.53 2.77
C PHE A 38 0.85 -3.98 1.66
N LYS A 39 0.25 -3.02 0.94
CA LYS A 39 -0.78 -3.30 -0.08
C LYS A 39 -0.59 -2.44 -1.32
N PHE A 40 -0.94 -3.04 -2.45
CA PHE A 40 -1.19 -2.34 -3.71
C PHE A 40 -2.71 -2.18 -3.90
N ASN A 41 -3.14 -0.99 -4.28
CA ASN A 41 -4.52 -0.73 -4.66
C ASN A 41 -4.56 0.04 -5.98
N ALA A 42 -5.46 -0.33 -6.89
CA ALA A 42 -5.68 0.40 -8.13
C ALA A 42 -7.17 0.37 -8.46
N ASP A 43 -7.72 1.55 -8.72
CA ASP A 43 -9.13 1.77 -8.98
C ASP A 43 -9.33 2.55 -10.30
N PRO A 44 -10.57 2.93 -10.67
CA PRO A 44 -10.82 3.63 -11.91
C PRO A 44 -10.22 5.05 -12.01
N LYS A 45 -9.73 5.64 -10.92
CA LYS A 45 -9.29 7.03 -10.81
C LYS A 45 -7.88 7.20 -10.25
N LYS A 46 -7.39 6.23 -9.47
CA LYS A 46 -6.09 6.32 -8.79
C LYS A 46 -5.45 4.96 -8.55
N ALA A 47 -4.18 5.00 -8.18
CA ALA A 47 -3.42 3.88 -7.64
C ALA A 47 -2.78 4.29 -6.31
N GLU A 48 -2.70 3.37 -5.36
CA GLU A 48 -2.13 3.59 -4.03
C GLU A 48 -1.17 2.47 -3.65
N VAL A 49 -0.14 2.83 -2.91
CA VAL A 49 0.66 1.91 -2.09
C VAL A 49 0.47 2.30 -0.65
N SER A 50 0.12 1.35 0.21
CA SER A 50 -0.15 1.62 1.62
C SER A 50 0.48 0.60 2.55
N LEU A 51 0.71 1.05 3.78
CA LEU A 51 0.84 0.23 4.97
C LEU A 51 -0.47 0.34 5.76
N ASP A 52 -1.14 -0.78 5.93
CA ASP A 52 -2.37 -0.89 6.72
C ASP A 52 -2.04 -1.65 8.02
N ILE A 53 -2.37 -1.04 9.16
CA ILE A 53 -2.22 -1.60 10.50
C ILE A 53 -3.63 -1.88 11.04
N GLU A 54 -4.07 -3.11 10.90
CA GLU A 54 -5.43 -3.53 11.21
C GLU A 54 -5.56 -4.39 12.46
N ILE A 55 -4.59 -4.27 13.37
CA ILE A 55 -4.56 -4.96 14.66
C ILE A 55 -5.85 -4.63 15.44
N ASN A 56 -6.54 -5.67 15.91
CA ASN A 56 -7.81 -5.52 16.62
C ASN A 56 -7.65 -4.84 17.99
N ASP A 57 -6.53 -5.08 18.67
CA ASP A 57 -6.20 -4.40 19.91
C ASP A 57 -5.75 -2.97 19.60
N GLU A 58 -6.50 -2.00 20.12
CA GLU A 58 -6.29 -0.58 19.84
C GLU A 58 -4.97 -0.05 20.41
N LEU A 59 -4.54 -0.54 21.58
CA LEU A 59 -3.28 -0.11 22.19
C LEU A 59 -2.10 -0.57 21.34
N PHE A 60 -2.11 -1.83 20.88
CA PHE A 60 -1.08 -2.31 19.96
C PHE A 60 -1.14 -1.61 18.61
N ARG A 61 -2.34 -1.39 18.04
CA ARG A 61 -2.48 -0.67 16.78
C ARG A 61 -1.90 0.75 16.86
N ASN A 62 -2.25 1.49 17.91
CA ASN A 62 -1.72 2.83 18.18
C ASN A 62 -0.19 2.78 18.38
N ALA A 63 0.33 1.82 19.16
CA ALA A 63 1.77 1.70 19.36
C ALA A 63 2.53 1.50 18.06
N TYR A 64 2.04 0.65 17.14
CA TYR A 64 2.65 0.50 15.81
C TYR A 64 2.47 1.75 14.93
N PHE A 65 1.34 2.44 15.02
CA PHE A 65 1.12 3.70 14.31
C PHE A 65 2.12 4.78 14.75
N GLU A 66 2.25 5.03 16.05
CA GLU A 66 3.20 5.98 16.63
C GLU A 66 4.64 5.64 16.24
N LYS A 67 4.97 4.35 16.21
CA LYS A 67 6.30 3.88 15.79
C LYS A 67 6.59 4.19 14.33
N MET A 68 5.64 3.92 13.44
CA MET A 68 5.78 4.29 12.03
C MET A 68 5.77 5.81 11.83
N TRP A 69 4.98 6.55 12.60
CA TRP A 69 4.97 8.01 12.56
C TRP A 69 6.31 8.59 13.03
N SER A 70 6.97 8.00 14.03
CA SER A 70 8.31 8.43 14.44
C SER A 70 9.37 8.33 13.31
N LEU A 71 9.10 7.53 12.27
CA LEU A 71 9.91 7.38 11.07
C LEU A 71 9.43 8.27 9.90
N GLU A 72 8.52 9.22 10.13
CA GLU A 72 7.90 10.03 9.07
C GLU A 72 8.92 10.71 8.16
N SER A 73 9.95 11.35 8.71
CA SER A 73 10.96 12.02 7.86
C SER A 73 11.71 11.04 6.95
N ILE A 74 11.95 9.81 7.41
CA ILE A 74 12.60 8.76 6.62
C ILE A 74 11.65 8.23 5.55
N LEU A 75 10.38 8.01 5.92
CA LEU A 75 9.33 7.65 4.96
C LEU A 75 9.19 8.72 3.87
N GLU A 76 9.20 10.00 4.23
CA GLU A 76 9.07 11.10 3.28
C GLU A 76 10.30 11.24 2.37
N GLU A 77 11.50 10.97 2.87
CA GLU A 77 12.72 10.93 2.06
C GLU A 77 12.66 9.83 1.00
N GLU A 78 12.18 8.63 1.37
CA GLU A 78 12.12 7.47 0.49
C GLU A 78 10.91 7.47 -0.46
N LEU A 79 9.77 8.01 -0.02
CA LEU A 79 8.48 7.86 -0.72
C LEU A 79 7.95 9.17 -1.29
N GLY A 80 8.45 10.32 -0.82
CA GLY A 80 7.80 11.61 -0.99
C GLY A 80 6.68 11.80 0.04
N SER A 81 5.77 12.76 -0.20
CA SER A 81 4.73 13.11 0.78
C SER A 81 3.79 11.93 1.09
N VAL A 82 3.93 11.37 2.29
CA VAL A 82 3.14 10.23 2.77
C VAL A 82 1.92 10.74 3.53
N GLN A 83 0.74 10.26 3.14
CA GLN A 83 -0.49 10.52 3.89
C GLN A 83 -0.60 9.53 5.05
N LYS A 84 -1.17 9.97 6.17
CA LYS A 84 -1.39 9.12 7.34
C LYS A 84 -2.72 9.44 8.03
N ASP A 85 -3.34 8.41 8.60
CA ASP A 85 -4.57 8.52 9.39
C ASP A 85 -4.59 7.39 10.42
N GLU A 86 -4.64 7.77 11.70
CA GLU A 86 -4.68 6.82 12.82
C GLU A 86 -6.02 6.08 12.89
N PHE A 87 -7.11 6.72 12.43
CA PHE A 87 -8.49 6.26 12.57
C PHE A 87 -9.18 6.11 11.21
N TYR A 88 -8.44 5.61 10.22
CA TYR A 88 -8.96 5.40 8.88
C TYR A 88 -10.10 4.37 8.88
N THR A 89 -11.28 4.77 8.40
CA THR A 89 -12.45 3.89 8.35
C THR A 89 -12.55 3.22 6.98
N LEU A 90 -12.42 1.89 6.96
CA LEU A 90 -12.64 1.08 5.78
C LEU A 90 -14.13 1.03 5.39
N GLU A 91 -14.43 0.67 4.14
CA GLU A 91 -15.82 0.56 3.64
C GLU A 91 -16.69 -0.41 4.46
N ASN A 92 -16.07 -1.42 5.08
CA ASN A 92 -16.75 -2.38 5.95
C ASN A 92 -16.99 -1.87 7.38
N GLY A 93 -16.64 -0.61 7.67
CA GLY A 93 -16.76 0.03 8.98
C GLY A 93 -15.63 -0.28 9.97
N LYS A 94 -14.63 -1.09 9.59
CA LYS A 94 -13.46 -1.34 10.44
C LYS A 94 -12.57 -0.10 10.48
N VAL A 95 -12.15 0.31 11.68
CA VAL A 95 -11.17 1.37 11.89
C VAL A 95 -9.77 0.77 11.94
N ILE A 96 -8.86 1.33 11.16
CA ILE A 96 -7.47 0.90 11.04
C ILE A 96 -6.55 2.13 11.11
N SER A 97 -5.27 1.92 11.34
CA SER A 97 -4.27 2.96 11.14
C SER A 97 -3.59 2.76 9.79
N ARG A 98 -3.36 3.83 9.04
CA ARG A 98 -2.94 3.74 7.64
C ARG A 98 -1.91 4.80 7.28
N PHE A 99 -0.89 4.38 6.54
CA PHE A 99 0.04 5.26 5.81
C PHE A 99 -0.05 4.94 4.33
N TRP A 100 -0.17 5.94 3.45
CA TRP A 100 -0.32 5.67 2.01
C TRP A 100 0.16 6.81 1.14
N ILE A 101 0.47 6.47 -0.11
CA ILE A 101 0.81 7.40 -1.18
C ILE A 101 -0.13 7.13 -2.34
N THR A 102 -0.59 8.20 -2.99
CA THR A 102 -1.57 8.13 -4.07
C THR A 102 -0.99 8.69 -5.37
N LYS A 103 -1.19 7.96 -6.47
CA LYS A 103 -1.05 8.47 -7.83
C LYS A 103 -2.44 8.68 -8.42
N GLU A 104 -2.77 9.95 -8.64
CA GLU A 104 -4.04 10.38 -9.24
C GLU A 104 -4.00 10.33 -10.77
N ASN A 105 -5.17 10.46 -11.40
CA ASN A 105 -5.35 10.55 -12.85
C ASN A 105 -4.89 9.32 -13.64
N VAL A 106 -4.92 8.15 -13.00
CA VAL A 106 -4.63 6.86 -13.63
C VAL A 106 -5.81 5.90 -13.43
N SER A 107 -5.91 4.85 -14.24
CA SER A 107 -7.06 3.96 -14.16
C SER A 107 -6.69 2.53 -14.47
N ILE A 108 -7.14 1.61 -13.61
CA ILE A 108 -7.06 0.17 -13.88
C ILE A 108 -7.77 -0.21 -15.19
N TYR A 109 -8.75 0.58 -15.63
CA TYR A 109 -9.48 0.35 -16.88
C TYR A 109 -8.88 1.04 -18.11
N ASN A 110 -7.82 1.85 -17.94
CA ASN A 110 -7.11 2.49 -19.04
C ASN A 110 -5.71 1.91 -19.20
N LYS A 111 -5.56 0.99 -20.16
CA LYS A 111 -4.28 0.30 -20.47
C LYS A 111 -3.12 1.26 -20.74
N ASN A 112 -3.40 2.46 -21.24
CA ASN A 112 -2.36 3.46 -21.50
C ASN A 112 -1.70 3.99 -20.22
N THR A 113 -2.39 3.90 -19.07
CA THR A 113 -1.87 4.35 -17.77
C THR A 113 -1.23 3.22 -16.96
N TRP A 114 -1.27 1.97 -17.44
CA TRP A 114 -0.79 0.83 -16.67
C TRP A 114 0.71 0.89 -16.39
N GLN A 115 1.51 1.28 -17.38
CA GLN A 115 2.95 1.41 -17.18
C GLN A 115 3.25 2.39 -16.05
N GLU A 116 2.61 3.55 -16.04
CA GLU A 116 2.79 4.55 -14.98
C GLU A 116 2.36 4.04 -13.60
N ILE A 117 1.29 3.24 -13.53
CA ILE A 117 0.85 2.62 -12.27
C ILE A 117 1.89 1.61 -11.80
N PHE A 118 2.42 0.78 -12.70
CA PHE A 118 3.37 -0.26 -12.34
C PHE A 118 4.71 0.31 -11.87
N GLU A 119 5.21 1.34 -12.57
CA GLU A 119 6.41 2.07 -12.16
C GLU A 119 6.21 2.71 -10.78
N PHE A 120 5.06 3.36 -10.55
CA PHE A 120 4.69 3.91 -9.25
C PHE A 120 4.62 2.83 -8.15
N PHE A 121 3.99 1.69 -8.41
CA PHE A 121 3.92 0.57 -7.48
C PHE A 121 5.30 0.05 -7.12
N VAL A 122 6.16 -0.15 -8.11
CA VAL A 122 7.52 -0.65 -7.89
C VAL A 122 8.31 0.34 -7.05
N GLU A 123 8.32 1.62 -7.44
CA GLU A 123 9.05 2.67 -6.74
C GLU A 123 8.60 2.80 -5.29
N LYS A 124 7.29 2.93 -5.03
CA LYS A 124 6.78 3.21 -3.69
C LYS A 124 6.79 1.98 -2.78
N MET A 125 6.53 0.78 -3.30
CA MET A 125 6.66 -0.43 -2.48
C MET A 125 8.12 -0.69 -2.12
N ASP A 126 9.05 -0.45 -3.05
CA ASP A 126 10.48 -0.61 -2.79
C ASP A 126 10.98 0.37 -1.72
N GLY A 127 10.51 1.63 -1.72
CA GLY A 127 10.77 2.59 -0.65
C GLY A 127 10.23 2.11 0.71
N PHE A 128 8.98 1.65 0.76
CA PHE A 128 8.41 1.10 1.99
C PHE A 128 9.19 -0.11 2.51
N GLU A 129 9.57 -1.02 1.60
CA GLU A 129 10.38 -2.20 1.93
C GLU A 129 11.75 -1.80 2.47
N ARG A 130 12.43 -0.81 1.88
CA ARG A 130 13.72 -0.30 2.40
C ARG A 130 13.59 0.17 3.83
N VAL A 131 12.64 1.06 4.11
CA VAL A 131 12.41 1.57 5.48
C VAL A 131 12.05 0.42 6.43
N PHE A 132 11.17 -0.49 6.01
CA PHE A 132 10.79 -1.61 6.86
C PHE A 132 11.97 -2.52 7.21
N TYR A 133 12.82 -2.87 6.24
CA TYR A 133 13.97 -3.75 6.48
C TYR A 133 15.08 -3.07 7.27
N GLU A 134 15.35 -1.79 7.01
CA GLU A 134 16.38 -1.04 7.74
C GLU A 134 16.00 -0.85 9.21
N TYR A 135 14.72 -0.63 9.49
CA TYR A 135 14.20 -0.40 10.84
C TYR A 135 13.39 -1.59 11.38
N GLU A 136 13.62 -2.80 10.87
CA GLU A 136 12.80 -3.97 11.19
C GLU A 136 12.79 -4.29 12.69
N ASP A 137 13.98 -4.32 13.31
CA ASP A 137 14.15 -4.58 14.75
C ASP A 137 13.47 -3.49 15.59
N PHE A 138 13.60 -2.23 15.17
CA PHE A 138 12.89 -1.13 15.80
C PHE A 138 11.38 -1.36 15.65
N ILE A 139 10.83 -1.49 14.46
CA ILE A 139 9.38 -1.62 14.23
C ILE A 139 8.78 -2.79 15.04
N LYS A 140 9.49 -3.93 15.14
CA LYS A 140 9.01 -5.15 15.83
C LYS A 140 9.09 -5.12 17.35
N ASP A 141 9.79 -4.16 17.94
CA ASP A 141 9.98 -4.06 19.39
C ASP A 141 8.76 -3.41 20.10
N ILE A 142 7.61 -4.10 20.11
CA ILE A 142 6.37 -3.67 20.79
C ILE A 142 5.94 -4.71 21.82
#